data_AF-A0AA37M5A4-F1
#
_entry.id   AF-A0AA37M5A4-F1
#
_cell.length_a   1.000
_cell.length_b   1.000
_cell.length_c   1.000
_cell.angle_alpha   90.00
_cell.angle_beta   90.00
_cell.angle_gamma   90.00
#
_symmetry.space_group_name_H-M   'P 1'
#
loop_
_entity.id
_entity.type
_entity.pdbx_description
1 polymer ?
#
loop_
_entity_poly.entity_id
_entity_poly.type
_entity_poly.pdbx_seq_one_letter_code
_entity_poly.pdbx_strand_id
1 'polypeptide(L)' 'MAKDDEDRPAKISNGPNARPRDETIAQTGPGLPNDSSAPVTIDEEEAKRIEEKIRSI' A
#
# COMPACT_ATOMS: atom_id res chain seq x y z
N MET A 1 -16.79 -8.43 10.82
CA MET A 1 -16.73 -7.67 9.56
C MET A 1 -17.52 -6.39 9.75
N ALA A 2 -16.91 -5.25 9.48
CA ALA A 2 -17.59 -3.96 9.56
C ALA A 2 -18.76 -3.92 8.55
N LYS A 3 -19.82 -3.21 8.91
CA LYS A 3 -21.10 -3.11 8.19
C LYS A 3 -20.97 -2.47 6.78
N ASP A 4 -19.77 -1.98 6.45
CA ASP A 4 -19.44 -1.24 5.22
C ASP A 4 -19.22 -2.14 3.99
N ASP A 5 -19.22 -3.47 4.14
CA ASP A 5 -19.00 -4.41 3.03
C ASP A 5 -20.26 -4.67 2.19
N GLU A 6 -21.47 -4.46 2.72
CA GLU A 6 -22.72 -4.81 2.04
C GLU A 6 -23.13 -3.80 0.96
N ASP A 7 -22.72 -2.54 1.07
CA ASP A 7 -23.08 -1.46 0.13
C ASP A 7 -22.06 -1.23 -1.00
N ARG A 8 -21.00 -2.06 -1.09
CA ARG A 8 -19.94 -1.89 -2.09
C ARG A 8 -20.22 -2.67 -3.38
N PRO A 9 -19.86 -2.12 -4.55
CA PRO A 9 -20.04 -2.81 -5.82
C PRO A 9 -19.34 -4.18 -5.83
N ALA A 10 -19.94 -5.14 -6.54
CA ALA A 10 -19.47 -6.52 -6.57
C ALA A 10 -18.00 -6.60 -7.07
N LYS A 11 -17.20 -7.38 -6.34
CA LYS A 11 -15.81 -7.68 -6.72
C LYS A 11 -15.82 -8.63 -7.91
N ILE A 12 -14.92 -8.42 -8.86
CA ILE A 12 -14.75 -9.30 -10.04
C ILE A 12 -13.69 -10.39 -9.85
N SER A 13 -13.03 -10.42 -8.69
CA SER A 13 -11.92 -11.35 -8.38
C SER A 13 -12.04 -11.84 -6.93
N ASN A 14 -11.45 -13.01 -6.66
CA ASN A 14 -11.34 -13.64 -5.34
C ASN A 14 -9.88 -13.68 -4.81
N GLY A 15 -8.95 -13.00 -5.48
CA GLY A 15 -7.56 -12.91 -5.03
C GLY A 15 -7.40 -12.08 -3.74
N PRO A 16 -6.23 -12.15 -3.07
CA PRO A 16 -5.98 -11.42 -1.83
C PRO A 16 -6.07 -9.90 -1.96
N ASN A 17 -5.94 -9.37 -3.19
CA ASN A 17 -6.09 -7.94 -3.51
C ASN A 17 -7.47 -7.61 -4.11
N ALA A 18 -8.47 -8.48 -3.96
CA ALA A 18 -9.80 -8.26 -4.53
C ALA A 18 -10.52 -7.05 -3.92
N ARG A 19 -10.77 -6.05 -4.77
CA ARG A 19 -11.55 -4.85 -4.47
C ARG A 19 -12.72 -4.70 -5.47
N PRO A 20 -13.78 -3.95 -5.11
CA PRO A 20 -14.79 -3.51 -6.05
C PRO A 20 -14.18 -2.87 -7.29
N ARG A 21 -14.82 -3.06 -8.45
CA ARG A 21 -14.30 -2.62 -9.75
C ARG A 21 -13.97 -1.12 -9.80
N ASP A 22 -14.78 -0.32 -9.12
CA ASP A 22 -14.71 1.15 -9.15
C ASP A 22 -14.03 1.74 -7.90
N GLU A 23 -13.41 0.90 -7.06
CA GLU A 23 -12.64 1.36 -5.89
C GLU A 23 -11.17 1.56 -6.26
N THR A 24 -10.55 2.64 -5.79
CA THR A 24 -9.12 2.87 -5.97
C THR A 24 -8.31 1.78 -5.29
N ILE A 25 -7.20 1.36 -5.90
CA ILE A 25 -6.22 0.49 -5.25
C ILE A 25 -5.61 1.30 -4.10
N ALA A 26 -5.25 0.66 -2.99
CA ALA A 26 -4.81 1.35 -1.77
C ALA A 26 -3.59 2.31 -1.98
N GLN A 27 -2.88 2.20 -3.10
CA GLN A 27 -1.79 3.11 -3.51
C GLN A 27 -2.21 4.22 -4.51
N THR A 28 -3.45 4.21 -4.99
CA THR A 28 -4.01 5.19 -5.94
C THR A 28 -5.28 5.87 -5.40
N GLY A 29 -5.46 5.84 -4.08
CA GLY A 29 -6.49 6.63 -3.40
C GLY A 29 -6.21 8.14 -3.52
N PRO A 30 -7.19 9.01 -3.17
CA PRO A 30 -7.03 10.45 -3.26
C PRO A 30 -5.80 10.93 -2.49
N GLY A 31 -4.91 11.60 -3.22
CA GLY A 31 -3.56 11.99 -2.83
C GLY A 31 -2.65 11.83 -4.04
N LEU A 32 -1.83 12.84 -4.35
CA LEU A 32 -0.82 12.65 -5.38
C LEU A 32 0.14 11.56 -4.88
N PRO A 33 0.48 10.55 -5.69
CA PRO A 33 1.66 9.77 -5.41
C PRO A 33 2.82 10.74 -5.17
N ASN A 34 3.72 10.41 -4.27
CA ASN A 34 4.94 11.21 -4.11
C ASN A 34 5.83 11.02 -5.35
N ASP A 35 5.43 11.63 -6.45
CA ASP A 35 6.08 11.63 -7.77
C ASP A 35 7.13 12.75 -7.88
N SER A 36 7.54 13.31 -6.74
CA SER A 36 8.56 14.35 -6.67
C SER A 36 9.90 13.91 -7.28
N SER A 37 10.08 12.60 -7.52
CA SER A 37 11.34 11.97 -7.92
C SER A 37 12.50 12.33 -6.97
N ALA A 38 12.17 12.88 -5.79
CA ALA A 38 13.13 13.28 -4.81
C ALA A 38 13.78 12.00 -4.24
N PRO A 39 15.11 11.98 -4.12
CA PRO A 39 15.77 10.89 -3.43
C PRO A 39 15.20 10.75 -2.02
N VAL A 40 14.89 9.51 -1.61
CA VAL A 40 14.55 9.23 -0.22
C VAL A 40 15.81 9.45 0.63
N THR A 41 15.77 10.44 1.52
CA THR A 41 16.84 10.68 2.48
C THR A 41 16.60 9.82 3.73
N ILE A 42 17.56 8.95 4.06
CA ILE A 42 17.54 8.19 5.32
C ILE A 42 18.77 8.54 6.14
N ASP A 43 18.65 8.49 7.46
CA ASP A 43 19.79 8.60 8.38
C ASP A 43 20.51 7.26 8.55
N GLU A 44 21.68 7.29 9.21
CA GLU A 44 22.51 6.11 9.42
C GLU A 44 21.86 5.07 10.35
N GLU A 45 21.02 5.50 11.30
CA GLU A 45 20.34 4.58 12.20
C GLU A 45 19.29 3.76 11.44
N GLU A 46 18.52 4.43 10.58
CA GLU A 46 17.55 3.77 9.71
C GLU A 46 18.22 2.86 8.70
N ALA A 47 19.36 3.26 8.13
CA ALA A 47 20.14 2.41 7.23
C ALA A 47 20.55 1.09 7.92
N LYS A 48 21.01 1.15 9.18
CA LYS A 48 21.37 -0.05 9.96
C LYS A 48 20.16 -0.94 10.24
N ARG A 49 19.01 -0.35 10.62
CA ARG A 49 17.77 -1.12 10.85
C ARG A 49 17.32 -1.87 9.60
N ILE A 50 17.41 -1.24 8.44
CA ILE A 50 17.08 -1.85 7.15
C ILE A 50 18.05 -3.00 6.83
N GLU A 51 19.35 -2.79 7.02
CA GLU A 51 20.37 -3.83 6.79
C GLU A 51 20.15 -5.07 7.66
N GLU A 52 19.95 -4.90 8.97
CA GLU A 52 19.71 -5.99 9.91
C GLU A 52 18.47 -6.80 9.51
N LYS A 53 17.39 -6.12 9.15
CA LYS A 53 16.15 -6.75 8.71
C LYS A 53 16.34 -7.57 7.43
N ILE A 54 17.09 -7.05 6.45
CA ILE A 54 17.37 -7.77 5.20
C ILE A 54 18.23 -9.01 5.46
N ARG A 55 19.24 -8.92 6.33
CA ARG A 55 20.16 -10.03 6.63
C ARG A 55 19.55 -11.13 7.52
N SER A 56 18.43 -10.83 8.20
CA SER A 56 17.71 -11.77 9.06
C SER A 56 16.73 -12.71 8.32
N ILE A 57 16.60 -12.56 7.00
CA ILE A 57 15.77 -13.39 6.10
C ILE A 57 16.62 -14.53 5.55
#